data_AF-A0A2I0QUB7-F1
#
_entry.id   AF-A0A2I0QUB7-F1
#
_cell.length_a   1.000
_cell.length_b   1.000
_cell.length_c   1.000
_cell.angle_alpha   90.00
_cell.angle_beta   90.00
_cell.angle_gamma   90.00
#
_symmetry.space_group_name_H-M   'P 1'
#
loop_
_entity.id
_entity.type
_entity.pdbx_description
1 polymer ?
#
loop_
_entity_poly.entity_id
_entity_poly.type
_entity_poly.pdbx_seq_one_letter_code
_entity_poly.pdbx_strand_id
1 'polypeptide(L)'
;MNSEMIAQTLRVNREPYGGGNIFEELDILIEEILPGVVCPRCQVPSMKEQDNGGWFCEQCHTFDGSAHIDSLVEYCLLIDQYISIDQTQWFLQLDTPSNAYQILESLYLEITETEKGRMYDLKPLMKDEYFAMKDFKKEVGKLF
;
A
#
# COMPACT_ATOMS: atom_id res chain seq x y z
N MET A 1 7.87 -22.97 -4.95
CA MET A 1 8.80 -21.96 -5.52
C MET A 1 8.94 -20.89 -4.45
N ASN A 2 10.15 -20.67 -3.94
CA ASN A 2 10.35 -20.02 -2.62
C ASN A 2 9.92 -18.54 -2.64
N SER A 3 9.17 -18.10 -1.63
CA SER A 3 8.73 -16.71 -1.43
C SER A 3 9.88 -15.69 -1.46
N GLU A 4 11.10 -16.11 -1.11
CA GLU A 4 12.32 -15.31 -1.21
C GLU A 4 12.69 -14.90 -2.65
N MET A 5 12.38 -15.72 -3.64
CA MET A 5 12.73 -15.47 -5.04
C MET A 5 11.85 -14.36 -5.65
N ILE A 6 10.62 -14.23 -5.18
CA ILE A 6 9.66 -13.21 -5.61
C ILE A 6 10.04 -11.85 -5.02
N ALA A 7 10.39 -11.82 -3.72
CA ALA A 7 10.92 -10.62 -3.07
C ALA A 7 12.23 -10.14 -3.71
N GLN A 8 13.07 -11.07 -4.20
CA GLN A 8 14.30 -10.73 -4.93
C GLN A 8 14.02 -10.18 -6.33
N THR A 9 13.06 -10.74 -7.08
CA THR A 9 12.70 -10.26 -8.43
C THR A 9 12.03 -8.87 -8.40
N LEU A 10 11.14 -8.61 -7.43
CA LEU A 10 10.46 -7.32 -7.29
C LEU A 10 11.39 -6.16 -6.88
N ARG A 11 12.52 -6.46 -6.21
CA ARG A 11 13.51 -5.44 -5.79
C ARG A 11 14.37 -4.91 -6.93
N VAL A 12 14.47 -5.64 -8.05
CA VAL A 12 15.43 -5.34 -9.12
C VAL A 12 14.81 -4.49 -10.24
N ASN A 13 13.49 -4.60 -10.48
CA ASN A 13 12.79 -3.83 -11.52
C ASN A 13 11.60 -3.09 -10.92
N ARG A 14 11.77 -1.79 -10.64
CA ARG A 14 10.71 -0.88 -10.18
C ARG A 14 9.74 -0.48 -11.30
N GLU A 15 9.34 -1.42 -12.16
CA GLU A 15 8.28 -1.18 -13.14
C GLU A 15 7.00 -1.88 -12.67
N PRO A 16 5.82 -1.24 -12.75
CA PRO A 16 4.55 -1.95 -12.56
C PRO A 16 4.54 -3.13 -13.51
N TYR A 17 4.09 -4.30 -13.04
CA TYR A 17 3.78 -5.41 -13.93
C TYR A 17 2.71 -4.93 -14.94
N GLY A 18 3.17 -4.56 -16.13
CA GLY A 18 2.40 -3.78 -17.12
C GLY A 18 1.41 -4.60 -17.93
N GLY A 19 0.97 -5.75 -17.44
CA GLY A 19 0.04 -6.60 -18.18
C GLY A 19 -0.09 -7.98 -17.58
N GLY A 20 -0.87 -8.10 -16.51
CA GLY A 20 -1.23 -9.38 -15.92
C GLY A 20 -1.13 -9.39 -14.41
N ASN A 21 -2.07 -10.06 -13.78
CA ASN A 21 -2.05 -10.37 -12.37
C ASN A 21 -0.84 -11.29 -12.11
N ILE A 22 0.20 -10.83 -11.42
CA ILE A 22 1.44 -11.62 -11.17
C ILE A 22 1.11 -12.97 -10.51
N PHE A 23 -0.01 -13.03 -9.78
CA PHE A 23 -0.53 -14.22 -9.12
C PHE A 23 -0.96 -15.30 -10.11
N GLU A 24 -1.50 -14.91 -11.28
CA GLU A 24 -1.84 -15.86 -12.36
C GLU A 24 -0.59 -16.39 -13.07
N GLU A 25 0.47 -15.59 -13.17
CA GLU A 25 1.73 -16.01 -13.80
C GLU A 25 2.61 -16.86 -12.88
N LEU A 26 2.52 -16.64 -11.57
CA LEU A 26 3.35 -17.32 -10.57
C LEU A 26 2.64 -18.45 -9.82
N ASP A 27 1.37 -18.72 -10.14
CA ASP A 27 0.53 -19.74 -9.48
C ASP A 27 0.44 -19.52 -7.96
N ILE A 28 0.56 -18.25 -7.55
CA ILE A 28 0.46 -17.82 -6.15
C ILE A 28 -1.01 -17.49 -5.93
N LEU A 29 -1.64 -18.15 -4.97
CA LEU A 29 -3.01 -17.81 -4.62
C LEU A 29 -3.03 -16.47 -3.90
N ILE A 30 -4.03 -15.62 -4.17
CA ILE A 30 -4.25 -14.37 -3.40
C ILE A 30 -4.33 -14.67 -1.89
N GLU A 31 -4.79 -15.87 -1.53
CA GLU A 31 -4.82 -16.38 -0.16
C GLU A 31 -3.44 -16.52 0.50
N GLU A 32 -2.34 -16.54 -0.25
CA GLU A 32 -0.97 -16.57 0.26
C GLU A 32 -0.41 -15.16 0.55
N ILE A 33 -1.11 -14.11 0.10
CA ILE A 33 -0.76 -12.73 0.45
C ILE A 33 -1.16 -12.50 1.90
N LEU A 34 -0.21 -12.07 2.72
CA LEU A 34 -0.50 -11.61 4.07
C LEU A 34 -0.90 -10.13 4.01
N PRO A 35 -2.20 -9.78 4.11
CA PRO A 35 -2.61 -8.39 4.17
C PRO A 35 -2.17 -7.76 5.50
N GLY A 36 -2.03 -6.44 5.50
CA GLY A 36 -1.64 -5.64 6.64
C GLY A 36 -0.55 -4.64 6.27
N VAL A 37 -0.44 -3.59 7.09
CA VAL A 37 0.58 -2.57 6.86
C VAL A 37 1.93 -3.02 7.41
N VAL A 38 2.92 -3.09 6.52
CA VAL A 38 4.28 -3.55 6.79
C VAL A 38 5.05 -2.51 7.59
N CYS A 39 5.60 -2.92 8.72
CA CYS A 39 6.45 -2.04 9.50
C CYS A 39 7.79 -1.77 8.80
N PRO A 40 8.16 -0.51 8.53
CA PRO A 40 9.43 -0.21 7.85
C PRO A 40 10.66 -0.62 8.66
N ARG A 41 10.52 -0.75 9.99
CA ARG A 41 11.63 -1.12 10.89
C ARG A 41 11.82 -2.63 11.02
N CYS A 42 10.76 -3.38 11.33
CA CYS A 42 10.87 -4.83 11.60
C CYS A 42 10.34 -5.71 10.46
N GLN A 43 9.78 -5.11 9.40
CA GLN A 43 9.32 -5.80 8.18
C GLN A 43 8.21 -6.83 8.46
N VAL A 44 7.45 -6.64 9.55
CA VAL A 44 6.28 -7.46 9.88
C VAL A 44 5.00 -6.69 9.51
N PRO A 45 4.00 -7.31 8.85
CA PRO A 45 2.70 -6.71 8.53
C PRO A 45 1.81 -6.63 9.78
N SER A 46 2.23 -5.85 10.77
CA SER A 46 1.60 -5.75 12.10
C SER A 46 1.39 -4.31 12.54
N MET A 47 1.37 -3.36 11.61
CA MET A 47 1.02 -1.99 11.98
C MET A 47 -0.49 -1.83 12.09
N LYS A 48 -0.93 -1.16 13.14
CA LYS A 48 -2.32 -0.79 13.38
C LYS A 48 -2.52 0.70 13.16
N GLU A 49 -3.62 1.05 12.50
CA GLU A 49 -4.06 2.43 12.40
C GLU A 49 -4.31 2.98 13.82
N GLN A 50 -3.98 4.25 14.03
CA GLN A 50 -4.16 4.97 15.28
C GLN A 50 -5.11 6.14 15.05
N ASP A 51 -5.79 6.60 16.11
CA ASP A 51 -6.77 7.70 16.04
C ASP A 51 -6.20 9.02 15.46
N ASN A 52 -4.87 9.18 15.49
CA ASN A 52 -4.18 10.34 14.91
C ASN A 52 -3.86 10.19 13.41
N GLY A 53 -4.36 9.14 12.75
CA GLY A 53 -4.14 8.84 11.33
C GLY A 53 -2.78 8.22 11.01
N GLY A 54 -1.97 7.90 12.03
CA GLY A 54 -0.71 7.21 11.85
C GLY A 54 -0.79 5.71 12.11
N TRP A 55 0.33 5.04 11.91
CA TRP A 55 0.45 3.59 12.02
C TRP A 55 1.41 3.23 13.13
N PHE A 56 1.00 2.36 14.04
CA PHE A 56 1.83 1.88 15.14
C PHE A 56 2.12 0.39 15.02
N CYS A 57 3.39 0.01 15.05
CA CYS A 57 3.79 -1.39 15.01
C CYS A 57 3.75 -2.02 16.41
N GLU A 58 2.90 -3.04 16.58
CA GLU A 58 2.77 -3.76 17.86
C GLU A 58 4.00 -4.60 18.24
N GLN A 59 4.90 -4.89 17.28
CA GLN A 59 6.09 -5.73 17.50
C GLN A 59 7.32 -4.93 17.96
N CYS A 60 7.59 -3.78 17.33
CA CYS A 60 8.79 -2.98 17.60
C CYS A 60 8.49 -1.54 18.02
N HIS A 61 7.22 -1.22 18.27
CA HIS A 61 6.70 0.07 18.74
C HIS A 61 7.09 1.26 17.87
N THR A 62 7.34 1.02 16.59
CA THR A 62 7.64 2.08 15.62
C THR A 62 6.36 2.71 15.13
N PHE A 63 6.34 4.04 15.13
CA PHE A 63 5.26 4.82 14.56
C PHE A 63 5.66 5.34 13.18
N ASP A 64 4.74 5.29 12.21
CA ASP A 64 4.92 5.87 10.88
C ASP A 64 3.60 6.48 10.40
N GLY A 65 3.60 7.76 10.03
CA GLY A 65 2.39 8.44 9.54
C GLY A 65 1.98 8.05 8.11
N SER A 66 2.77 7.21 7.45
CA SER A 66 2.76 7.06 6.01
C SER A 66 3.04 5.64 5.54
N ALA A 67 3.05 4.66 6.46
CA ALA A 67 3.30 3.26 6.14
C ALA A 67 2.24 2.66 5.21
N HIS A 68 0.98 3.12 5.31
CA HIS A 68 -0.08 2.72 4.39
C HIS A 68 0.25 2.99 2.91
N ILE A 69 0.99 4.06 2.61
CA ILE A 69 1.38 4.37 1.23
C ILE A 69 2.34 3.32 0.72
N ASP A 70 3.33 2.95 1.52
CA ASP A 70 4.34 1.97 1.12
C ASP A 70 3.66 0.62 0.87
N SER A 71 2.69 0.25 1.72
CA SER A 71 1.85 -0.94 1.49
C SER A 71 0.96 -0.81 0.24
N LEU A 72 0.37 0.35 -0.06
CA LEU A 72 -0.39 0.54 -1.30
C LEU A 72 0.49 0.45 -2.56
N VAL A 73 1.76 0.86 -2.48
CA VAL A 73 2.73 0.63 -3.55
C VAL A 73 3.01 -0.86 -3.71
N GLU A 74 3.16 -1.60 -2.61
CA GLU A 74 3.29 -3.07 -2.66
C GLU A 74 2.06 -3.73 -3.30
N TYR A 75 0.84 -3.29 -2.93
CA TYR A 75 -0.39 -3.74 -3.60
C TYR A 75 -0.32 -3.49 -5.10
N CYS A 76 0.10 -2.30 -5.54
CA CYS A 76 0.20 -1.94 -6.95
C CYS A 76 1.17 -2.84 -7.73
N LEU A 77 2.31 -3.18 -7.10
CA LEU A 77 3.33 -4.04 -7.71
C LEU A 77 2.94 -5.53 -7.74
N LEU A 78 2.14 -5.96 -6.77
CA LEU A 78 1.76 -7.35 -6.61
C LEU A 78 0.44 -7.68 -7.28
N ILE A 79 -0.61 -6.88 -7.02
CA ILE A 79 -2.00 -7.24 -7.31
C ILE A 79 -2.50 -6.51 -8.56
N ASP A 80 -2.71 -5.20 -8.46
CA ASP A 80 -3.28 -4.39 -9.54
C ASP A 80 -2.95 -2.91 -9.31
N GLN A 81 -2.79 -2.14 -10.39
CA GLN A 81 -2.63 -0.69 -10.32
C GLN A 81 -3.89 0.02 -9.79
N TYR A 82 -5.06 -0.60 -9.92
CA TYR A 82 -6.33 -0.06 -9.46
C TYR A 82 -6.79 -0.75 -8.18
N ILE A 83 -7.28 0.05 -7.24
CA ILE A 83 -7.82 -0.46 -5.97
C ILE A 83 -9.19 0.13 -5.66
N SER A 84 -10.10 -0.69 -5.16
CA SER A 84 -11.39 -0.26 -4.61
C SER A 84 -11.27 0.07 -3.11
N ILE A 85 -12.32 0.68 -2.55
CA ILE A 85 -12.42 0.91 -1.10
C ILE A 85 -12.38 -0.42 -0.34
N ASP A 86 -13.12 -1.43 -0.82
CA ASP A 86 -13.20 -2.73 -0.16
C ASP A 86 -11.86 -3.48 -0.23
N GLN A 87 -11.16 -3.40 -1.36
CA GLN A 87 -9.81 -3.95 -1.51
C GLN A 87 -8.81 -3.23 -0.61
N THR A 88 -8.92 -1.91 -0.46
CA THR A 88 -8.06 -1.12 0.44
C THR A 88 -8.32 -1.50 1.89
N GLN A 89 -9.59 -1.62 2.30
CA GLN A 89 -9.95 -2.05 3.64
C GLN A 89 -9.37 -3.42 3.96
N TRP A 90 -9.57 -4.39 3.06
CA TRP A 90 -9.02 -5.73 3.21
C TRP A 90 -7.50 -5.72 3.25
N PHE A 91 -6.85 -5.06 2.30
CA PHE A 91 -5.39 -5.13 2.17
C PHE A 91 -4.66 -4.44 3.31
N LEU A 92 -5.15 -3.27 3.76
CA LEU A 92 -4.56 -2.53 4.87
C LEU A 92 -5.07 -3.02 6.25
N GLN A 93 -5.99 -3.98 6.27
CA GLN A 93 -6.62 -4.53 7.48
C GLN A 93 -7.29 -3.46 8.36
N LEU A 94 -8.07 -2.59 7.71
CA LEU A 94 -8.79 -1.49 8.34
C LEU A 94 -10.13 -1.94 8.92
N ASP A 95 -10.51 -1.38 10.06
CA ASP A 95 -11.73 -1.77 10.76
C ASP A 95 -13.00 -1.40 9.99
N THR A 96 -12.97 -0.30 9.22
CA THR A 96 -14.14 0.17 8.47
C THR A 96 -13.81 0.60 7.04
N PRO A 97 -14.77 0.52 6.10
CA PRO A 97 -14.63 1.08 4.76
C PRO A 97 -14.43 2.61 4.78
N SER A 98 -14.91 3.29 5.82
CA SER A 98 -14.75 4.74 5.96
C SER A 98 -13.30 5.14 6.18
N ASN A 99 -12.51 4.36 6.94
CA ASN A 99 -11.07 4.57 7.08
C ASN A 99 -10.37 4.42 5.72
N ALA A 100 -10.71 3.37 4.98
CA ALA A 100 -10.15 3.13 3.64
C ALA A 100 -10.45 4.30 2.69
N TYR A 101 -11.69 4.78 2.68
CA TYR A 101 -12.09 5.95 1.91
C TYR A 101 -11.29 7.20 2.29
N GLN A 102 -11.16 7.50 3.59
CA GLN A 102 -10.42 8.67 4.06
C GLN A 102 -8.94 8.62 3.65
N ILE A 103 -8.31 7.45 3.74
CA ILE A 103 -6.93 7.24 3.28
C ILE A 103 -6.85 7.56 1.79
N LEU A 104 -7.67 6.94 0.94
CA LEU A 104 -7.61 7.14 -0.51
C LEU A 104 -7.86 8.60 -0.92
N GLU A 105 -8.82 9.28 -0.29
CA GLU A 105 -9.08 10.70 -0.54
C GLU A 105 -7.90 11.59 -0.12
N SER A 106 -7.22 11.27 0.97
CA SER A 106 -6.04 12.03 1.44
C SER A 106 -4.83 11.93 0.49
N LEU A 107 -4.83 10.91 -0.38
CA LEU A 107 -3.79 10.67 -1.37
C LEU A 107 -4.03 11.40 -2.69
N TYR A 108 -5.21 12.01 -2.87
CA TYR A 108 -5.60 12.76 -4.08
C TYR A 108 -5.41 11.94 -5.37
N LEU A 109 -5.76 10.66 -5.32
CA LEU A 109 -5.62 9.75 -6.45
C LEU A 109 -6.69 10.00 -7.51
N GLU A 110 -6.34 9.71 -8.77
CA GLU A 110 -7.30 9.73 -9.86
C GLU A 110 -8.32 8.59 -9.72
N ILE A 111 -9.57 8.90 -10.03
CA ILE A 111 -10.68 7.97 -9.90
C ILE A 111 -11.12 7.53 -11.30
N THR A 112 -11.30 6.22 -11.47
CA THR A 112 -11.92 5.63 -12.66
C THR A 112 -13.21 4.92 -12.28
N GLU A 113 -14.28 5.16 -13.03
CA GLU A 113 -15.50 4.38 -12.91
C GLU A 113 -15.42 3.12 -13.79
N THR A 114 -15.71 1.97 -13.20
CA THR A 114 -15.74 0.68 -13.89
C THR A 114 -17.09 0.00 -13.66
N GLU A 115 -17.38 -1.09 -14.38
CA GLU A 115 -18.55 -1.93 -14.11
C GLU A 115 -18.55 -2.51 -12.68
N LYS A 116 -17.36 -2.57 -12.05
CA LYS A 116 -17.16 -3.04 -10.67
C LYS A 116 -17.25 -1.91 -9.62
N GLY A 117 -17.52 -0.68 -10.05
CA GLY A 117 -17.64 0.50 -9.18
C GLY A 117 -16.45 1.45 -9.28
N ARG A 118 -16.29 2.27 -8.23
CA ARG A 118 -15.26 3.30 -8.11
C ARG A 118 -13.90 2.65 -7.81
N MET A 119 -12.92 2.92 -8.67
CA MET A 119 -11.54 2.47 -8.52
C MET A 119 -10.59 3.66 -8.44
N TYR A 120 -9.51 3.54 -7.67
CA TYR A 120 -8.48 4.55 -7.49
C TYR A 120 -7.18 4.10 -8.17
N ASP A 121 -6.54 4.97 -8.94
CA ASP A 121 -5.27 4.70 -9.62
C ASP A 121 -4.09 4.90 -8.66
N LEU A 122 -3.36 3.81 -8.35
CA LEU A 122 -2.19 3.81 -7.47
C LEU A 122 -0.89 4.18 -8.19
N LYS A 123 -0.88 4.27 -9.53
CA LYS A 123 0.32 4.58 -10.32
C LYS A 123 1.05 5.87 -9.90
N PRO A 124 0.37 6.97 -9.47
CA PRO A 124 1.05 8.15 -8.97
C PRO A 124 1.93 7.91 -7.74
N LEU A 125 1.62 6.89 -6.92
CA LEU A 125 2.39 6.55 -5.72
C LEU A 125 3.75 5.90 -6.06
N MET A 126 3.92 5.40 -7.28
CA MET A 126 5.11 4.65 -7.70
C MET A 126 6.28 5.53 -8.17
N LYS A 127 6.11 6.86 -8.26
CA LYS A 127 7.15 7.77 -8.71
C LYS A 127 8.00 8.27 -7.53
N ASP A 128 9.31 8.41 -7.74
CA ASP A 128 10.25 9.00 -6.76
C ASP A 128 9.80 10.42 -6.29
N GLU A 129 9.02 11.12 -7.12
CA GLU A 129 8.41 12.43 -6.79
C GLU A 129 7.39 12.36 -5.63
N TYR A 130 6.68 11.24 -5.46
CA TYR A 130 5.74 11.06 -4.34
C TYR A 130 6.50 10.95 -3.01
N PHE A 131 7.58 10.16 -2.98
CA PHE A 131 8.46 10.05 -1.81
C PHE A 131 9.08 11.41 -1.46
N ALA A 132 9.52 12.18 -2.46
CA ALA A 132 10.01 13.54 -2.25
C ALA A 132 8.94 14.47 -1.64
N MET A 133 7.68 14.34 -2.06
CA MET A 133 6.57 15.11 -1.49
C MET A 133 6.18 14.64 -0.07
N LYS A 134 6.25 13.34 0.21
CA LYS A 134 6.03 12.73 1.55
C LYS A 134 7.12 13.18 2.53
N ASP A 135 8.38 13.17 2.11
CA ASP A 135 9.51 13.70 2.89
C ASP A 135 9.37 15.20 3.12
N PHE A 136 8.96 15.97 2.10
CA PHE A 136 8.69 17.39 2.23
C PHE A 136 7.56 17.68 3.24
N LYS A 137 6.43 16.97 3.16
CA LYS A 137 5.33 17.10 4.13
C LYS A 137 5.76 16.71 5.55
N LYS A 138 6.58 15.66 5.69
CA LYS A 138 7.14 15.23 6.98
C LYS A 138 8.07 16.26 7.59
N GLU A 139 8.90 16.93 6.78
CA GLU A 139 9.76 18.02 7.26
C GLU A 139 8.96 19.28 7.61
N VAL A 140 7.95 19.64 6.81
CA VAL A 140 7.07 20.78 7.09
C VAL A 140 6.21 20.53 8.33
N GLY A 141 5.73 19.30 8.55
CA GLY A 141 4.97 18.92 9.74
C GLY A 141 5.76 18.94 11.04
N LYS A 142 7.10 19.08 11.00
CA LYS A 142 7.94 19.33 12.18
C LYS A 142 8.09 20.81 12.51
N LEU A 143 7.65 21.70 11.62
CA LEU A 143 7.76 23.16 11.76
C LEU A 143 6.50 23.81 12.36
N PHE A 144 5.44 23.02 12.57
CA PHE A 144 4.20 23.40 13.25
C PHE A 144 3.85 22.36 14.31
#